data_AF-K9E9P6-F1
#
_entry.id   AF-K9E9P6-F1
#
_cell.length_a   1.000
_cell.length_b   1.000
_cell.length_c   1.000
_cell.angle_alpha   90.00
_cell.angle_beta   90.00
_cell.angle_gamma   90.00
#
_symmetry.space_group_name_H-M   'P 1'
#
loop_
_entity.id
_entity.type
_entity.pdbx_description
1 polymer ?
#
loop_
_entity_poly.entity_id
_entity_poly.type
_entity_poly.pdbx_seq_one_letter_code
_entity_poly.pdbx_strand_id
1 'polypeptide(L)'
;MKRQLIAALSLSTLALTACGGDADSQPPEEEMTEETADEEEAEMEDEEADVEETTEVNEQIVDDENVTAELVDIDYIYDEFWEEEKYEINFDITNNTDNTITAQARDVSINDTMVDEGLLSMSQDIAGGKNATATLSIGGLGGDELPELEGNLEMTLHVFNEADFEDIGDYPVSVDLNE
;
A
#
# COMPACT_ATOMS: atom_id res chain seq x y z
N MET A 1 67.68 -21.05 14.05
CA MET A 1 67.76 -22.23 13.15
C MET A 1 66.38 -22.35 12.47
N LYS A 2 66.28 -22.02 11.17
CA LYS A 2 66.08 -22.96 10.03
C LYS A 2 64.82 -23.83 10.21
N ARG A 3 63.84 -23.94 9.30
CA ARG A 3 63.71 -23.69 7.85
C ARG A 3 62.22 -23.79 7.45
N GLN A 4 61.86 -23.19 6.31
CA GLN A 4 60.56 -23.21 5.64
C GLN A 4 60.22 -24.53 4.88
N LEU A 5 58.96 -24.69 4.44
CA LEU A 5 58.42 -25.36 3.21
C LEU A 5 56.87 -25.40 3.34
N ILE A 6 55.98 -24.76 2.54
CA ILE A 6 55.62 -24.72 1.09
C ILE A 6 54.73 -25.90 0.59
N ALA A 7 53.65 -25.52 -0.13
CA ALA A 7 52.81 -26.21 -1.16
C ALA A 7 51.66 -27.14 -0.67
N ALA A 8 50.50 -27.31 -1.33
CA ALA A 8 49.97 -27.00 -2.68
C ALA A 8 48.42 -26.88 -2.60
N LEU A 9 47.72 -25.95 -3.26
CA LEU A 9 47.18 -25.95 -4.64
C LEU A 9 46.40 -27.21 -5.07
N SER A 10 45.07 -27.09 -5.21
CA SER A 10 44.31 -27.82 -6.25
C SER A 10 42.97 -27.15 -6.57
N LEU A 11 42.99 -26.43 -7.70
CA LEU A 11 41.87 -25.97 -8.51
C LEU A 11 41.41 -27.16 -9.38
N SER A 12 40.12 -27.49 -9.43
CA SER A 12 39.58 -28.48 -10.37
C SER A 12 38.39 -27.94 -11.12
N THR A 13 38.67 -27.51 -12.35
CA THR A 13 37.74 -27.27 -13.46
C THR A 13 37.29 -28.60 -14.06
N LEU A 14 35.98 -28.80 -14.25
CA LEU A 14 35.47 -29.91 -15.05
C LEU A 14 35.51 -29.54 -16.54
N ALA A 15 36.19 -30.40 -17.33
CA ALA A 15 36.31 -30.30 -18.77
C ALA A 15 35.24 -31.15 -19.48
N LEU A 16 34.77 -30.64 -20.61
CA LEU A 16 33.93 -31.30 -21.61
C LEU A 16 34.69 -32.39 -22.38
N THR A 17 34.08 -33.57 -22.54
CA THR A 17 34.37 -34.55 -23.61
C THR A 17 33.06 -35.29 -23.91
N ALA A 18 32.33 -35.04 -24.99
CA ALA A 18 32.60 -35.42 -26.39
C ALA A 18 32.82 -36.94 -26.56
N CYS A 19 31.75 -37.66 -26.90
CA CYS A 19 31.81 -38.91 -27.65
C CYS A 19 30.53 -39.01 -28.50
N GLY A 20 30.71 -39.00 -29.82
CA GLY A 20 29.65 -39.15 -30.82
C GLY A 20 29.73 -40.51 -31.52
N GLY A 21 28.61 -40.87 -32.16
CA GLY A 21 28.42 -41.98 -33.10
C GLY A 21 27.28 -42.90 -32.67
N ASP A 22 26.22 -43.19 -33.43
CA ASP A 22 25.73 -42.74 -34.74
C ASP A 22 24.31 -43.34 -34.86
N ALA A 23 23.28 -42.54 -35.15
CA ALA A 23 22.02 -42.97 -35.77
C ALA A 23 21.11 -41.76 -36.07
N ASP A 24 21.24 -41.28 -37.32
CA ASP A 24 20.17 -40.81 -38.20
C ASP A 24 19.50 -39.41 -38.01
N SER A 25 19.58 -38.65 -39.12
CA SER A 25 18.70 -37.55 -39.60
C SER A 25 18.95 -36.09 -39.16
N GLN A 26 19.30 -35.23 -40.15
CA GLN A 26 19.32 -33.75 -40.14
C GLN A 26 18.86 -33.28 -41.55
N PRO A 27 18.48 -32.00 -41.80
CA PRO A 27 17.37 -31.13 -41.33
C PRO A 27 16.44 -30.72 -42.53
N PRO A 28 15.60 -29.65 -42.53
CA PRO A 28 16.00 -28.21 -42.47
C PRO A 28 15.09 -27.29 -41.62
N GLU A 29 15.59 -26.07 -41.41
CA GLU A 29 14.87 -24.85 -40.99
C GLU A 29 13.70 -24.53 -41.94
N GLU A 30 12.55 -24.11 -41.41
CA GLU A 30 11.56 -23.25 -42.08
C GLU A 30 10.75 -22.48 -41.00
N GLU A 31 10.80 -21.15 -41.13
CA GLU A 31 9.78 -20.12 -40.93
C GLU A 31 8.79 -20.20 -39.75
N MET A 32 8.88 -19.19 -38.88
CA MET A 32 7.83 -18.83 -37.91
C MET A 32 6.77 -17.99 -38.63
N THR A 33 5.70 -18.65 -39.07
CA THR A 33 4.47 -18.02 -39.57
C THR A 33 3.55 -17.60 -38.42
N GLU A 34 3.10 -16.35 -38.48
CA GLU A 34 1.96 -15.80 -37.74
C GLU A 34 0.69 -16.64 -37.91
N GLU A 35 -0.03 -16.89 -36.81
CA GLU A 35 -1.49 -16.80 -36.79
C GLU A 35 -1.99 -16.64 -35.33
N THR A 36 -2.44 -15.41 -35.06
CA THR A 36 -3.60 -15.02 -34.23
C THR A 36 -3.74 -15.67 -32.84
N ALA A 37 -3.18 -14.99 -31.83
CA ALA A 37 -3.78 -15.00 -30.50
C ALA A 37 -4.99 -14.05 -30.55
N ASP A 38 -6.16 -14.60 -30.25
CA ASP A 38 -7.40 -13.87 -30.06
C ASP A 38 -7.20 -12.98 -28.82
N GLU A 39 -6.95 -11.69 -29.04
CA GLU A 39 -7.05 -10.66 -28.01
C GLU A 39 -8.55 -10.41 -27.79
N GLU A 40 -9.16 -11.22 -26.92
CA GLU A 40 -10.30 -10.73 -26.16
C GLU A 40 -9.75 -9.65 -25.21
N GLU A 41 -9.72 -8.41 -25.70
CA GLU A 41 -9.77 -7.25 -24.82
C GLU A 41 -11.10 -7.35 -24.06
N ALA A 42 -11.02 -7.89 -22.85
CA ALA A 42 -12.01 -7.60 -21.83
C ALA A 42 -11.90 -6.09 -21.57
N GLU A 43 -12.76 -5.32 -22.24
CA GLU A 43 -13.10 -3.98 -21.79
C GLU A 43 -13.66 -4.16 -20.37
N MET A 44 -12.81 -3.96 -19.37
CA MET A 44 -13.27 -3.68 -18.02
C MET A 44 -13.82 -2.26 -18.10
N GLU A 45 -15.14 -2.16 -18.24
CA GLU A 45 -15.86 -0.95 -17.88
C GLU A 45 -15.44 -0.61 -16.44
N ASP A 46 -14.86 0.58 -16.30
CA ASP A 46 -14.55 1.20 -15.01
C ASP A 46 -15.90 1.54 -14.37
N GLU A 47 -16.53 0.54 -13.74
CA GLU A 47 -17.66 0.77 -12.84
C GLU A 47 -17.08 1.42 -11.60
N GLU A 48 -17.13 2.75 -11.57
CA GLU A 48 -16.83 3.57 -10.39
C GLU A 48 -17.70 3.04 -9.22
N ALA A 49 -17.08 2.58 -8.13
CA ALA A 49 -17.80 2.14 -6.94
C ALA A 49 -18.71 3.26 -6.43
N ASP A 50 -19.98 2.94 -6.14
CA ASP A 50 -20.99 3.95 -5.82
C ASP A 50 -20.84 4.39 -4.35
N VAL A 51 -20.77 5.71 -4.12
CA VAL A 51 -20.77 6.28 -2.77
C VAL A 51 -22.22 6.30 -2.30
N GLU A 52 -22.56 5.43 -1.36
CA GLU A 52 -23.92 5.24 -0.89
C GLU A 52 -24.32 6.31 0.13
N GLU A 53 -23.38 6.68 1.02
CA GLU A 53 -23.61 7.63 2.09
C GLU A 53 -22.35 8.42 2.42
N THR A 54 -22.50 9.73 2.63
CA THR A 54 -21.44 10.62 3.10
C THR A 54 -21.90 11.30 4.40
N THR A 55 -21.09 11.20 5.44
CA THR A 55 -21.26 11.90 6.71
C THR A 55 -20.23 13.01 6.84
N GLU A 56 -20.69 14.25 6.82
CA GLU A 56 -19.85 15.45 6.99
C GLU A 56 -19.53 15.68 8.47
N VAL A 57 -18.24 15.84 8.81
CA VAL A 57 -17.75 16.01 10.18
C VAL A 57 -17.16 17.40 10.40
N ASN A 58 -16.19 17.79 9.57
CA ASN A 58 -15.50 19.10 9.61
C ASN A 58 -14.97 19.45 11.02
N GLU A 59 -14.20 18.52 11.63
CA GLU A 59 -13.62 18.66 12.96
C GLU A 59 -12.09 18.83 12.90
N GLN A 60 -11.56 19.86 13.55
CA GLN A 60 -10.11 20.03 13.70
C GLN A 60 -9.57 19.00 14.70
N ILE A 61 -8.81 18.02 14.20
CA ILE A 61 -8.25 16.91 14.97
C ILE A 61 -6.79 17.15 15.39
N VAL A 62 -6.05 18.01 14.67
CA VAL A 62 -4.67 18.38 14.99
C VAL A 62 -4.43 19.87 14.77
N ASP A 63 -3.84 20.53 15.78
CA ASP A 63 -3.37 21.93 15.75
C ASP A 63 -1.94 22.02 16.30
N ASP A 64 -0.96 21.56 15.51
CA ASP A 64 0.47 21.59 15.84
C ASP A 64 1.24 22.57 14.92
N GLU A 65 2.41 23.04 15.38
CA GLU A 65 3.25 23.95 14.60
C GLU A 65 3.77 23.34 13.29
N ASN A 66 3.94 22.01 13.24
CA ASN A 66 4.45 21.30 12.07
C ASN A 66 3.32 20.78 11.18
N VAL A 67 2.18 20.43 11.76
CA VAL A 67 1.05 19.80 11.06
C VAL A 67 -0.26 20.29 11.63
N THR A 68 -1.22 20.61 10.77
CA THR A 68 -2.63 20.76 11.16
C THR A 68 -3.47 19.77 10.35
N ALA A 69 -4.51 19.22 10.96
CA ALA A 69 -5.39 18.27 10.29
C ALA A 69 -6.86 18.48 10.71
N GLU A 70 -7.75 18.28 9.75
CA GLU A 70 -9.20 18.30 9.91
C GLU A 70 -9.76 16.97 9.39
N LEU A 71 -10.63 16.32 10.16
CA LEU A 71 -11.48 15.25 9.65
C LEU A 71 -12.66 15.90 8.92
N VAL A 72 -12.73 15.70 7.61
CA VAL A 72 -13.69 16.40 6.75
C VAL A 72 -14.99 15.62 6.68
N ASP A 73 -14.91 14.38 6.25
CA ASP A 73 -16.07 13.52 5.99
C ASP A 73 -15.70 12.04 6.08
N ILE A 74 -16.75 11.22 6.08
CA ILE A 74 -16.69 9.75 6.06
C ILE A 74 -17.66 9.26 5.00
N ASP A 75 -17.15 8.52 4.03
CA ASP A 75 -17.92 7.87 2.99
C ASP A 75 -18.11 6.38 3.31
N TYR A 76 -19.33 5.89 3.13
CA TYR A 76 -19.65 4.47 3.00
C TYR A 76 -19.85 4.14 1.53
N ILE A 77 -19.08 3.17 1.04
CA ILE A 77 -19.02 2.80 -0.36
C ILE A 77 -19.36 1.33 -0.48
N TYR A 78 -20.26 1.01 -1.41
CA TYR A 78 -20.63 -0.36 -1.75
C TYR A 78 -20.43 -0.60 -3.25
N ASP A 79 -19.65 -1.62 -3.58
CA ASP A 79 -19.44 -2.07 -4.94
C ASP A 79 -20.34 -3.28 -5.20
N GLU A 80 -21.42 -3.07 -5.95
CA GLU A 80 -22.36 -4.15 -6.30
C GLU A 80 -21.71 -5.26 -7.14
N PHE A 81 -20.69 -4.94 -7.93
CA PHE A 81 -20.06 -5.88 -8.84
C PHE A 81 -19.13 -6.86 -8.11
N TRP A 82 -18.34 -6.35 -7.18
CA TRP A 82 -17.43 -7.16 -6.35
C TRP A 82 -18.08 -7.65 -5.05
N GLU A 83 -19.29 -7.17 -4.73
CA GLU A 83 -19.96 -7.38 -3.44
C GLU A 83 -19.06 -6.94 -2.26
N GLU A 84 -18.34 -5.84 -2.45
CA GLU A 84 -17.39 -5.28 -1.48
C GLU A 84 -17.94 -4.01 -0.85
N GLU A 85 -17.73 -3.86 0.46
CA GLU A 85 -18.03 -2.65 1.20
C GLU A 85 -16.72 -2.07 1.76
N LYS A 86 -16.64 -0.74 1.87
CA LYS A 86 -15.55 -0.04 2.56
C LYS A 86 -16.02 1.28 3.17
N TYR A 87 -15.29 1.72 4.19
CA TYR A 87 -15.35 3.10 4.66
C TYR A 87 -14.12 3.88 4.20
N GLU A 88 -14.32 5.11 3.76
CA GLU A 88 -13.26 6.08 3.48
C GLU A 88 -13.39 7.27 4.42
N ILE A 89 -12.41 7.44 5.31
CA ILE A 89 -12.36 8.51 6.30
C ILE A 89 -11.37 9.55 5.79
N ASN A 90 -11.87 10.73 5.44
CA ASN A 90 -11.11 11.73 4.69
C ASN A 90 -10.59 12.86 5.60
N PHE A 91 -9.27 13.02 5.62
CA PHE A 91 -8.59 14.06 6.38
C PHE A 91 -7.96 15.10 5.46
N ASP A 92 -8.17 16.37 5.72
CA ASP A 92 -7.40 17.46 5.12
C ASP A 92 -6.20 17.79 6.00
N ILE A 93 -5.00 17.48 5.52
CA ILE A 93 -3.75 17.64 6.28
C ILE A 93 -2.90 18.74 5.64
N THR A 94 -2.48 19.69 6.46
CA THR A 94 -1.53 20.75 6.09
C THR A 94 -0.15 20.44 6.65
N ASN A 95 0.85 20.40 5.78
CA ASN A 95 2.26 20.33 6.16
C ASN A 95 2.83 21.74 6.31
N ASN A 96 3.11 22.16 7.55
CA ASN A 96 3.69 23.47 7.85
C ASN A 96 5.23 23.46 7.85
N THR A 97 5.86 22.31 7.57
CA THR A 97 7.32 22.17 7.45
C THR A 97 7.80 22.48 6.03
N ASP A 98 9.13 22.60 5.86
CA ASP A 98 9.76 22.78 4.55
C ASP A 98 10.01 21.44 3.81
N ASN A 99 9.94 20.29 4.50
CA ASN A 99 10.24 18.98 3.95
C ASN A 99 8.95 18.25 3.53
N THR A 100 9.06 17.25 2.66
CA THR A 100 7.95 16.33 2.42
C THR A 100 7.74 15.45 3.65
N ILE A 101 6.49 15.31 4.07
CA ILE A 101 6.08 14.42 5.15
C ILE A 101 5.19 13.31 4.60
N THR A 102 5.15 12.18 5.29
CA THR A 102 4.16 11.12 5.08
C THR A 102 3.27 11.03 6.31
N ALA A 103 1.96 11.02 6.10
CA ALA A 103 0.95 10.82 7.14
C ALA A 103 0.35 9.41 7.04
N GLN A 104 0.26 8.71 8.16
CA GLN A 104 -0.32 7.38 8.29
C GLN A 104 -1.28 7.31 9.47
N ALA A 105 -2.34 6.51 9.35
CA ALA A 105 -3.11 6.06 10.49
C ALA A 105 -2.42 4.88 11.16
N ARG A 106 -2.34 4.90 12.49
CA ARG A 106 -1.84 3.79 13.32
C ARG A 106 -2.78 3.57 14.49
N ASP A 107 -2.73 2.37 15.04
CA ASP A 107 -3.47 2.00 16.26
C ASP A 107 -4.97 2.32 16.16
N VAL A 108 -5.57 2.02 15.00
CA VAL A 108 -6.98 2.35 14.73
C VAL A 108 -7.89 1.44 15.54
N SER A 109 -8.84 2.02 16.25
CA SER A 109 -9.86 1.29 17.01
C SER A 109 -11.22 1.98 16.93
N ILE A 110 -12.27 1.16 17.03
CA ILE A 110 -13.66 1.60 17.10
C ILE A 110 -14.26 1.00 18.38
N ASN A 111 -14.82 1.84 19.25
CA ASN A 111 -15.42 1.43 20.53
C ASN A 111 -14.48 0.51 21.36
N ASP A 112 -13.24 0.96 21.60
CA ASP A 112 -12.20 0.21 22.31
C ASP A 112 -11.75 -1.12 21.65
N THR A 113 -12.17 -1.38 20.40
CA THR A 113 -11.81 -2.59 19.65
C THR A 113 -10.89 -2.25 18.49
N MET A 114 -9.68 -2.82 18.49
CA MET A 114 -8.71 -2.62 17.40
C MET A 114 -9.27 -3.14 16.08
N VAL A 115 -9.14 -2.34 15.02
CA VAL A 115 -9.43 -2.77 13.66
C VAL A 115 -8.28 -3.65 13.17
N ASP A 116 -8.59 -4.66 12.35
CA ASP A 116 -7.54 -5.50 11.75
C ASP A 116 -6.70 -4.65 10.78
N GLU A 117 -5.38 -4.62 11.00
CA GLU A 117 -4.41 -3.92 10.15
C GLU A 117 -4.46 -4.37 8.68
N GLY A 118 -4.93 -5.59 8.40
CA GLY A 118 -5.14 -6.08 7.03
C GLY A 118 -6.28 -5.38 6.28
N LEU A 119 -7.16 -4.68 6.98
CA LEU A 119 -8.27 -3.90 6.43
C LEU A 119 -7.95 -2.41 6.31
N LEU A 120 -6.82 -1.97 6.86
CA LEU A 120 -6.48 -0.55 6.97
C LEU A 120 -5.49 -0.15 5.89
N SER A 121 -5.76 0.98 5.25
CA SER A 121 -4.80 1.62 4.34
C SER A 121 -4.89 3.14 4.45
N MET A 122 -3.78 3.77 4.83
CA MET A 122 -3.56 5.21 4.74
C MET A 122 -2.07 5.50 4.65
N SER A 123 -1.64 6.15 3.57
CA SER A 123 -0.27 6.66 3.44
C SER A 123 -0.27 7.81 2.45
N GLN A 124 -0.17 9.04 2.94
CA GLN A 124 -0.23 10.24 2.12
C GLN A 124 1.03 11.08 2.24
N ASP A 125 1.70 11.31 1.11
CA ASP A 125 2.84 12.23 1.02
C ASP A 125 2.35 13.66 0.80
N ILE A 126 2.92 14.60 1.54
CA ILE A 126 2.53 16.02 1.53
C ILE A 126 3.78 16.85 1.43
N ALA A 127 3.97 17.54 0.30
CA ALA A 127 5.11 18.44 0.11
C ALA A 127 5.07 19.61 1.12
N GLY A 128 6.25 20.14 1.47
CA GLY A 128 6.38 21.26 2.40
C GLY A 128 5.50 22.47 2.03
N GLY A 129 4.77 22.99 3.02
CA GLY A 129 3.85 24.12 2.87
C GLY A 129 2.62 23.84 2.00
N LYS A 130 2.22 22.57 1.82
CA LYS A 130 1.05 22.15 1.04
C LYS A 130 0.01 21.46 1.91
N ASN A 131 -1.19 21.37 1.33
CA ASN A 131 -2.29 20.58 1.86
C ASN A 131 -2.52 19.39 0.94
N ALA A 132 -2.97 18.28 1.51
CA ALA A 132 -3.46 17.13 0.77
C ALA A 132 -4.59 16.47 1.55
N THR A 133 -5.51 15.86 0.80
CA THR A 133 -6.48 14.93 1.36
C THR A 133 -5.78 13.59 1.57
N ALA A 134 -5.87 13.06 2.78
CA ALA A 134 -5.37 11.74 3.15
C ALA A 134 -6.56 10.88 3.56
N THR A 135 -6.71 9.72 2.93
CA THR A 135 -7.87 8.85 3.14
C THR A 135 -7.46 7.61 3.91
N LEU A 136 -8.09 7.37 5.06
CA LEU A 136 -8.04 6.09 5.73
C LEU A 136 -9.15 5.21 5.17
N SER A 137 -8.75 4.20 4.41
CA SER A 137 -9.65 3.13 3.95
C SER A 137 -9.74 2.05 5.02
N ILE A 138 -10.96 1.68 5.39
CA ILE A 138 -11.28 0.49 6.17
C ILE A 138 -12.07 -0.45 5.27
N GLY A 139 -11.38 -1.45 4.71
CA GLY A 139 -11.94 -2.43 3.79
C GLY A 139 -10.89 -3.43 3.33
N GLY A 140 -11.32 -4.68 3.13
CA GLY A 140 -10.46 -5.79 2.73
C GLY A 140 -10.83 -6.36 1.36
N LEU A 141 -9.89 -7.07 0.74
CA LEU A 141 -10.16 -7.80 -0.50
C LEU A 141 -10.94 -9.09 -0.17
N GLY A 142 -12.13 -9.25 -0.75
CA GLY A 142 -12.86 -10.53 -0.69
C GLY A 142 -13.93 -10.68 0.40
N GLY A 143 -14.55 -9.57 0.82
CA GLY A 143 -15.79 -9.61 1.62
C GLY A 143 -15.59 -9.98 3.10
N ASP A 144 -14.45 -9.61 3.67
CA ASP A 144 -14.28 -9.65 5.13
C ASP A 144 -15.30 -8.69 5.79
N GLU A 145 -15.93 -9.13 6.88
CA GLU A 145 -16.95 -8.34 7.58
C GLU A 145 -16.33 -7.05 8.13
N LEU A 146 -16.84 -5.89 7.70
CA LEU A 146 -16.38 -4.62 8.21
C LEU A 146 -16.77 -4.43 9.67
N PRO A 147 -15.93 -3.75 10.47
CA PRO A 147 -16.40 -3.25 11.75
C PRO A 147 -17.52 -2.22 11.51
N GLU A 148 -18.55 -2.28 12.34
CA GLU A 148 -19.59 -1.25 12.37
C GLU A 148 -18.95 0.09 12.76
N LEU A 149 -19.07 1.09 11.88
CA LEU A 149 -18.45 2.40 12.06
C LEU A 149 -19.37 3.33 12.86
N GLU A 150 -19.69 2.94 14.10
CA GLU A 150 -20.50 3.70 15.05
C GLU A 150 -19.74 3.97 16.34
N GLY A 151 -20.12 5.02 17.09
CA GLY A 151 -19.50 5.32 18.38
C GLY A 151 -18.16 6.06 18.22
N ASN A 152 -17.14 5.64 18.96
CA ASN A 152 -15.88 6.38 19.01
C ASN A 152 -14.82 5.74 18.11
N LEU A 153 -14.33 6.51 17.13
CA LEU A 153 -13.14 6.20 16.34
C LEU A 153 -11.92 6.80 17.03
N GLU A 154 -10.93 5.97 17.35
CA GLU A 154 -9.64 6.41 17.89
C GLU A 154 -8.51 5.94 16.98
N MET A 155 -7.51 6.79 16.77
CA MET A 155 -6.29 6.45 16.05
C MET A 155 -5.12 7.34 16.48
N THR A 156 -3.91 6.96 16.07
CA THR A 156 -2.76 7.84 16.05
C THR A 156 -2.50 8.30 14.62
N LEU A 157 -2.57 9.61 14.36
CA LEU A 157 -2.02 10.18 13.13
C LEU A 157 -0.49 10.27 13.29
N HIS A 158 0.20 9.31 12.68
CA HIS A 158 1.65 9.26 12.68
C HIS A 158 2.20 10.02 11.48
N VAL A 159 3.09 10.97 11.75
CA VAL A 159 3.73 11.79 10.73
C VAL A 159 5.24 11.68 10.83
N PHE A 160 5.88 11.39 9.70
CA PHE A 160 7.34 11.30 9.59
C PHE A 160 7.84 11.97 8.30
N ASN A 161 9.13 12.27 8.25
CA ASN A 161 9.79 12.82 7.07
C ASN A 161 9.98 11.72 6.01
N GLU A 162 9.51 11.96 4.78
CA GLU A 162 9.54 10.96 3.71
C GLU A 162 10.98 10.51 3.34
N ALA A 163 11.95 11.43 3.43
CA ALA A 163 13.30 11.19 2.91
C ALA A 163 14.18 10.38 3.87
N ASP A 164 14.02 10.58 5.18
CA ASP A 164 14.86 9.97 6.22
C ASP A 164 14.10 9.15 7.26
N PHE A 165 12.77 9.12 7.19
CA PHE A 165 11.88 8.40 8.09
C PHE A 165 11.99 8.85 9.55
N GLU A 166 12.52 10.06 9.81
CA GLU A 166 12.51 10.63 11.16
C GLU A 166 11.10 11.03 11.58
N ASP A 167 10.70 10.63 12.78
CA ASP A 167 9.41 10.99 13.38
C ASP A 167 9.28 12.51 13.51
N ILE A 168 8.18 13.05 13.01
CA ILE A 168 7.81 14.47 13.17
C ILE A 168 6.84 14.61 14.33
N GLY A 169 5.84 13.72 14.40
CA GLY A 169 4.89 13.70 15.50
C GLY A 169 3.92 12.54 15.44
N ASP A 170 3.42 12.18 16.61
CA ASP A 170 2.31 11.24 16.82
C ASP A 170 1.17 12.01 17.47
N TYR A 171 0.04 12.12 16.77
CA TYR A 171 -1.10 12.89 17.24
C TYR A 171 -2.27 11.95 17.54
N PRO A 172 -2.72 11.84 18.80
CA PRO A 172 -3.89 11.07 19.13
C PRO A 172 -5.14 11.76 18.59
N VAL A 173 -5.99 11.00 17.90
CA VAL A 173 -7.27 11.43 17.32
C VAL A 173 -8.36 10.59 17.98
N SER A 174 -9.44 11.25 18.41
CA SER A 174 -10.64 10.59 18.94
C SER A 174 -11.87 11.39 18.50
N VAL A 175 -12.77 10.74 17.77
CA VAL A 175 -13.96 11.37 17.16
C VAL A 175 -15.19 10.54 17.53
N ASP A 176 -16.29 11.20 17.92
CA ASP A 176 -17.59 10.55 18.13
C ASP A 176 -18.39 10.60 16.83
N LEU A 177 -18.68 9.44 16.26
CA LEU A 177 -19.36 9.25 14.98
C LEU A 177 -20.89 9.30 15.09
N ASN A 178 -21.42 9.46 16.31
CA ASN A 178 -22.87 9.46 16.56
C ASN A 178 -23.49 10.87 16.68
N GLU A 179 -22.73 11.96 16.45
CA GLU A 179 -23.20 13.35 16.58
C GLU A 179 -23.79 13.93 15.28
#